data_AF-A0A9Q7EBS9-F1
#
_entry.id   AF-A0A9Q7EBS9-F1
#
_cell.length_a   1.000
_cell.length_b   1.000
_cell.length_c   1.000
_cell.angle_alpha   90.00
_cell.angle_beta   90.00
_cell.angle_gamma   90.00
#
_symmetry.space_group_name_H-M   'P 1'
#
loop_
_entity.id
_entity.type
_entity.pdbx_description
1 polymer ?
#
loop_
_entity_poly.entity_id
_entity_poly.type
_entity_poly.pdbx_seq_one_letter_code
_entity_poly.pdbx_strand_id
1 'polypeptide(L)'
;MKQKQKFKYMKRIIFFAFLLGTGFVTKAQVGIGTPTPVNSTMLDVEAANKGILIPRVKLTTVEEFSPIEGTKTESLLVYNIGTALPTGFYFWKGEKWNQIIDQENLEISISTIINGNGSDLGEIKRVVDVLVPTNPKSSDKSLSQAALVIDPTDSKIYSISYDATTDEYIRTEVQLQASVKEFETRTFFKKAEVTADGQTPTFVETNELPDFSTAKKGEVFYQYLGEDNRIDYLNLTADVTNIIENNENIKNEITNILNQGGNVYFTKEAIGDIPANSVYYVDPETNEKTVVDLTETVINSIIENTQIIREEVGNKITTNKVIKTGNTVDDKAVFIYKTTSSITGAKTNGVAFGTNLPEGITSLDRILNIQVFQGTTLITSAVTDVVIQSANRKVEFNLGNGKMYTPVADGEYEVILEFTAN
;
A
#
# COMPACT_ATOMS: atom_id res chain seq x y z
N MET A 1 14.63 -132.13 -77.12
CA MET A 1 15.03 -130.76 -77.54
C MET A 1 13.85 -129.79 -77.79
N LYS A 2 12.70 -130.22 -78.36
CA LYS A 2 11.60 -129.31 -78.78
C LYS A 2 10.89 -128.51 -77.66
N GLN A 3 10.78 -129.03 -76.42
CA GLN A 3 10.08 -128.33 -75.33
C GLN A 3 10.83 -127.11 -74.78
N LYS A 4 12.17 -127.16 -74.68
CA LYS A 4 13.00 -126.02 -74.22
C LYS A 4 12.94 -124.83 -75.19
N GLN A 5 12.74 -125.09 -76.49
CA GLN A 5 12.60 -124.05 -77.50
C GLN A 5 11.28 -123.28 -77.35
N LYS A 6 10.14 -123.97 -77.16
CA LYS A 6 8.84 -123.32 -76.94
C LYS A 6 8.83 -122.38 -75.72
N PHE A 7 9.45 -122.79 -74.61
CA PHE A 7 9.55 -121.96 -73.40
C PHE A 7 10.44 -120.71 -73.61
N LYS A 8 11.48 -120.82 -74.44
CA LYS A 8 12.35 -119.71 -74.83
C LYS A 8 11.61 -118.66 -75.68
N TYR A 9 10.72 -119.07 -76.58
CA TYR A 9 9.93 -118.13 -77.38
C TYR A 9 8.81 -117.47 -76.56
N MET A 10 8.15 -118.19 -75.65
CA MET A 10 7.08 -117.63 -74.80
C MET A 10 7.59 -116.57 -73.82
N LYS A 11 8.80 -116.76 -73.26
CA LYS A 11 9.47 -115.73 -72.43
C LYS A 11 9.85 -114.47 -73.21
N ARG A 12 10.27 -114.61 -74.47
CA ARG A 12 10.61 -113.47 -75.34
C ARG A 12 9.37 -112.68 -75.74
N ILE A 13 8.25 -113.35 -76.00
CA ILE A 13 6.97 -112.70 -76.30
C ILE A 13 6.43 -111.95 -75.08
N ILE A 14 6.46 -112.56 -73.89
CA ILE A 14 6.04 -111.87 -72.64
C ILE A 14 6.95 -110.67 -72.35
N PHE A 15 8.26 -110.79 -72.56
CA PHE A 15 9.20 -109.68 -72.39
C PHE A 15 8.93 -108.53 -73.38
N PHE A 16 8.66 -108.85 -74.66
CA PHE A 16 8.30 -107.84 -75.65
C PHE A 16 6.93 -107.18 -75.36
N ALA A 17 5.95 -107.95 -74.89
CA ALA A 17 4.65 -107.41 -74.48
C ALA A 17 4.76 -106.49 -73.26
N PHE A 18 5.61 -106.84 -72.29
CA PHE A 18 5.90 -105.99 -71.13
C PHE A 18 6.63 -104.70 -71.54
N LEU A 19 7.59 -104.78 -72.46
CA LEU A 19 8.33 -103.62 -72.97
C LEU A 19 7.44 -102.64 -73.75
N LEU A 20 6.42 -103.15 -74.44
CA LEU A 20 5.43 -102.32 -75.15
C LEU A 20 4.40 -101.68 -74.21
N GLY A 21 4.19 -102.23 -73.00
CA GLY A 21 3.20 -101.73 -72.03
C GLY A 21 3.68 -100.56 -71.17
N THR A 22 4.99 -100.32 -71.03
CA THR A 22 5.54 -99.31 -70.09
C THR A 22 5.85 -97.95 -70.72
N GLY A 23 5.52 -97.73 -71.99
CA GLY A 23 5.99 -96.58 -72.77
C GLY A 23 5.09 -95.35 -72.85
N PHE A 24 3.85 -95.38 -72.34
CA PHE A 24 2.91 -94.28 -72.55
C PHE A 24 2.48 -93.63 -71.23
N VAL A 25 3.33 -92.76 -70.68
CA VAL A 25 2.87 -91.71 -69.77
C VAL A 25 2.28 -90.60 -70.63
N THR A 26 0.97 -90.64 -70.87
CA THR A 26 0.27 -89.56 -71.58
C THR A 26 0.29 -88.31 -70.71
N LYS A 27 1.03 -87.28 -71.13
CA LYS A 27 0.98 -85.94 -70.54
C LYS A 27 -0.43 -85.38 -70.79
N ALA A 28 -1.18 -85.06 -69.73
CA ALA A 28 -2.54 -84.53 -69.81
C ALA A 28 -2.60 -83.00 -69.94
N GLN A 29 -1.45 -82.33 -70.14
CA GLN A 29 -1.39 -80.89 -70.37
C GLN A 29 -2.07 -80.53 -71.69
N VAL A 30 -2.89 -79.48 -71.66
CA VAL A 30 -3.59 -79.00 -72.84
C VAL A 30 -2.78 -77.86 -73.45
N GLY A 31 -2.18 -78.11 -74.61
CA GLY A 31 -1.60 -77.07 -75.46
C GLY A 31 -2.61 -76.62 -76.49
N ILE A 32 -2.92 -75.32 -76.54
CA ILE A 32 -3.71 -74.71 -77.61
C ILE A 32 -2.78 -73.80 -78.41
N GLY A 33 -2.51 -74.17 -79.66
CA GLY A 33 -1.60 -73.41 -80.53
C GLY A 33 -0.10 -73.74 -80.36
N THR A 34 0.26 -74.58 -79.38
CA THR A 34 1.64 -75.09 -79.19
C THR A 34 1.66 -76.61 -78.97
N PRO A 35 2.52 -77.37 -79.69
CA PRO A 35 2.69 -78.81 -79.45
C PRO A 35 3.56 -79.10 -78.22
N THR A 36 4.23 -78.08 -77.67
CA THR A 36 5.14 -78.21 -76.53
C THR A 36 4.77 -77.23 -75.40
N PRO A 37 3.66 -77.47 -74.69
CA PRO A 37 3.28 -76.66 -73.53
C PRO A 37 4.38 -76.55 -72.48
N VAL A 38 4.51 -75.37 -71.87
CA VAL A 38 5.44 -75.13 -70.75
C VAL A 38 5.12 -76.08 -69.60
N ASN A 39 6.15 -76.72 -69.05
CA ASN A 39 6.01 -77.80 -68.06
C ASN A 39 5.33 -77.39 -66.75
N SER A 40 5.25 -76.10 -66.43
CA SER A 40 4.58 -75.55 -65.24
C SER A 40 3.10 -75.22 -65.48
N THR A 41 2.53 -75.59 -66.63
CA THR A 41 1.17 -75.22 -67.01
C THR A 41 0.29 -76.45 -67.26
N MET A 42 -0.96 -76.39 -66.80
CA MET A 42 -1.98 -77.38 -67.15
C MET A 42 -2.67 -77.02 -68.47
N LEU A 43 -2.78 -75.72 -68.75
CA LEU A 43 -3.27 -75.14 -70.00
C LEU A 43 -2.25 -74.09 -70.46
N ASP A 44 -1.68 -74.30 -71.65
CA ASP A 44 -0.81 -73.34 -72.32
C ASP A 44 -1.44 -72.92 -73.64
N VAL A 45 -1.61 -71.61 -73.83
CA VAL A 45 -2.25 -71.06 -75.03
C VAL A 45 -1.28 -70.11 -75.69
N GLU A 46 -0.77 -70.50 -76.85
CA GLU A 46 0.19 -69.72 -77.62
C GLU A 46 -0.44 -69.27 -78.94
N ALA A 47 -0.51 -67.96 -79.16
CA ALA A 47 -0.95 -67.38 -80.42
C ALA A 47 -0.36 -65.97 -80.60
N ALA A 48 0.07 -65.63 -81.81
CA ALA A 48 0.65 -64.32 -82.11
C ALA A 48 -0.39 -63.18 -82.17
N ASN A 49 -1.66 -63.51 -82.49
CA ASN A 49 -2.71 -62.54 -82.77
C ASN A 49 -4.09 -62.95 -82.21
N LYS A 50 -4.12 -63.85 -81.22
CA LYS A 50 -5.36 -64.29 -80.56
C LYS A 50 -5.17 -64.23 -79.05
N GLY A 51 -6.25 -63.94 -78.33
CA GLY A 51 -6.30 -63.98 -76.87
C GLY A 51 -7.18 -65.13 -76.36
N ILE A 52 -7.27 -65.25 -75.03
CA ILE A 52 -8.18 -66.17 -74.35
C ILE A 52 -9.41 -65.40 -73.91
N LEU A 53 -10.59 -65.91 -74.25
CA LEU A 53 -11.84 -65.39 -73.70
C LEU A 53 -12.19 -66.14 -72.41
N ILE A 54 -11.99 -65.48 -71.28
CA ILE A 54 -12.40 -65.97 -69.96
C ILE A 54 -13.94 -65.93 -69.84
N PRO A 55 -14.57 -66.85 -69.09
CA PRO A 55 -16.01 -66.88 -68.89
C PRO A 55 -16.59 -65.50 -68.53
N ARG A 56 -17.58 -65.07 -69.33
CA ARG A 56 -18.30 -63.81 -69.13
C ARG A 56 -19.58 -64.06 -68.36
N VAL A 57 -19.68 -63.49 -67.16
CA VAL A 57 -20.80 -63.72 -66.25
C VAL A 57 -21.38 -62.41 -65.75
N LYS A 58 -22.63 -62.43 -65.28
CA LYS A 58 -23.27 -61.25 -64.67
C LYS A 58 -23.21 -61.39 -63.16
N LEU A 59 -22.26 -60.70 -62.53
CA LEU A 59 -22.19 -60.61 -61.08
C LEU A 59 -23.16 -59.54 -60.57
N THR A 60 -23.92 -59.86 -59.53
CA THR A 60 -24.88 -58.95 -58.88
C THR A 60 -24.28 -58.29 -57.64
N THR A 61 -23.50 -59.04 -56.85
CA THR A 61 -22.81 -58.58 -55.64
C THR A 61 -21.46 -59.30 -55.53
N VAL A 62 -20.50 -58.68 -54.84
CA VAL A 62 -19.18 -59.29 -54.62
C VAL A 62 -19.23 -60.44 -53.61
N GLU A 63 -20.26 -60.51 -52.77
CA GLU A 63 -20.36 -61.47 -51.66
C GLU A 63 -20.98 -62.82 -52.07
N GLU A 64 -21.64 -62.87 -53.23
CA GLU A 64 -22.31 -64.08 -53.72
C GLU A 64 -21.46 -64.78 -54.79
N PHE A 65 -21.27 -66.09 -54.64
CA PHE A 65 -20.54 -66.90 -55.63
C PHE A 65 -21.30 -67.06 -56.97
N SER A 66 -22.63 -66.88 -56.92
CA SER A 66 -23.51 -66.87 -58.10
C SER A 66 -23.03 -65.87 -59.15
N PRO A 67 -23.15 -66.15 -60.46
CA PRO A 67 -23.85 -67.27 -61.10
C PRO A 67 -22.98 -68.51 -61.30
N ILE A 68 -21.79 -68.57 -60.70
CA ILE A 68 -20.94 -69.75 -60.76
C ILE A 68 -21.51 -70.81 -59.83
N GLU A 69 -21.61 -72.04 -60.32
CA GLU A 69 -22.09 -73.20 -59.55
C GLU A 69 -20.93 -74.15 -59.21
N GLY A 70 -21.08 -74.91 -58.13
CA GLY A 70 -20.11 -75.91 -57.68
C GLY A 70 -19.24 -75.47 -56.49
N THR A 71 -18.08 -76.09 -56.33
CA THR A 71 -17.18 -75.84 -55.20
C THR A 71 -16.50 -74.47 -55.35
N LYS A 72 -16.72 -73.61 -54.34
CA LYS A 72 -16.06 -72.31 -54.23
C LYS A 72 -14.54 -72.49 -54.12
N THR A 73 -13.84 -72.24 -55.21
CA THR A 73 -12.39 -72.46 -55.30
C THR A 73 -11.71 -71.10 -55.45
N GLU A 74 -10.72 -70.84 -54.59
CA GLU A 74 -9.93 -69.60 -54.69
C GLU A 74 -9.19 -69.53 -56.04
N SER A 75 -9.00 -68.31 -56.55
CA SER A 75 -8.39 -68.01 -57.85
C SER A 75 -9.22 -68.37 -59.09
N LEU A 76 -10.51 -68.69 -58.95
CA LEU A 76 -11.41 -68.73 -60.11
C LEU A 76 -11.53 -67.34 -60.73
N LEU A 77 -11.27 -67.23 -62.03
CA LEU A 77 -11.26 -65.97 -62.78
C LEU A 77 -12.46 -65.88 -63.71
N VAL A 78 -13.17 -64.76 -63.66
CA VAL A 78 -14.31 -64.45 -64.54
C VAL A 78 -14.24 -63.00 -65.03
N TYR A 79 -14.93 -62.71 -66.12
CA TYR A 79 -15.15 -61.34 -66.59
C TYR A 79 -16.60 -60.93 -66.34
N ASN A 80 -16.82 -59.93 -65.48
CA ASN A 80 -18.15 -59.41 -65.18
C ASN A 80 -18.65 -58.54 -66.35
N ILE A 81 -19.81 -58.90 -66.90
CA ILE A 81 -20.56 -58.13 -67.90
C ILE A 81 -21.87 -57.54 -67.36
N GLY A 82 -22.13 -57.71 -66.05
CA GLY A 82 -23.27 -57.10 -65.37
C GLY A 82 -23.05 -55.61 -65.11
N THR A 83 -24.14 -54.88 -64.86
CA THR A 83 -24.12 -53.44 -64.56
C THR A 83 -24.21 -53.13 -63.06
N ALA A 84 -24.45 -54.14 -62.22
CA ALA A 84 -24.59 -53.96 -60.77
C ALA A 84 -23.24 -53.72 -60.06
N LEU A 85 -22.17 -54.32 -60.60
CA LEU A 85 -20.79 -54.09 -60.20
C LEU A 85 -20.02 -53.49 -61.38
N PRO A 86 -18.88 -52.81 -61.12
CA PRO A 86 -17.98 -52.39 -62.18
C PRO A 86 -17.70 -53.53 -63.18
N THR A 87 -17.74 -53.22 -64.47
CA THR A 87 -17.37 -54.18 -65.51
C THR A 87 -15.86 -54.44 -65.45
N GLY A 88 -15.43 -55.70 -65.53
CA GLY A 88 -14.00 -56.03 -65.47
C GLY A 88 -13.71 -57.45 -65.04
N PHE A 89 -12.43 -57.75 -64.80
CA PHE A 89 -11.99 -59.05 -64.31
C PHE A 89 -12.18 -59.16 -62.80
N TYR A 90 -12.74 -60.30 -62.37
CA TYR A 90 -12.92 -60.64 -60.96
C TYR A 90 -12.34 -62.01 -60.68
N PHE A 91 -11.73 -62.16 -59.51
CA PHE A 91 -11.29 -63.45 -59.02
C PHE A 91 -11.87 -63.76 -57.64
N TRP A 92 -12.18 -65.04 -57.39
CA TRP A 92 -12.72 -65.48 -56.11
C TRP A 92 -11.59 -65.61 -55.08
N LYS A 93 -11.69 -64.90 -53.95
CA LYS A 93 -10.76 -65.00 -52.82
C LYS A 93 -11.40 -64.50 -51.53
N GLY A 94 -11.19 -65.22 -50.42
CA GLY A 94 -11.70 -64.82 -49.10
C GLY A 94 -13.22 -64.69 -49.07
N GLU A 95 -13.92 -65.66 -49.67
CA GLU A 95 -15.38 -65.72 -49.78
C GLU A 95 -16.06 -64.55 -50.51
N LYS A 96 -15.32 -63.86 -51.40
CA LYS A 96 -15.87 -62.78 -52.24
C LYS A 96 -15.19 -62.69 -53.60
N TRP A 97 -15.86 -62.04 -54.54
CA TRP A 97 -15.30 -61.59 -55.80
C TRP A 97 -14.46 -60.33 -55.58
N ASN A 98 -13.19 -60.39 -55.92
CA ASN A 98 -12.27 -59.26 -55.85
C ASN A 98 -11.99 -58.76 -57.27
N GLN A 99 -12.21 -57.46 -57.50
CA GLN A 99 -11.94 -56.85 -58.80
C GLN A 99 -10.44 -56.68 -59.00
N ILE A 100 -9.96 -56.94 -60.22
CA ILE A 100 -8.64 -56.52 -60.67
C ILE A 100 -8.76 -55.12 -61.25
N ILE A 101 -8.06 -54.17 -60.64
CA ILE A 101 -8.01 -52.77 -61.07
C ILE A 101 -6.69 -52.49 -61.80
N ASP A 102 -6.74 -51.60 -62.79
CA ASP A 102 -5.54 -51.07 -63.44
C ASP A 102 -4.94 -49.89 -62.64
N GLN A 103 -3.73 -49.49 -63.04
CA GLN A 103 -2.98 -48.43 -62.37
C GLN A 103 -3.71 -47.07 -62.45
N GLU A 104 -4.31 -46.75 -63.59
CA GLU A 104 -5.02 -45.49 -63.80
C GLU A 104 -6.21 -45.34 -62.84
N ASN A 105 -7.05 -46.37 -62.72
CA ASN A 105 -8.20 -46.35 -61.82
C ASN A 105 -7.78 -46.32 -60.33
N LEU A 106 -6.63 -46.93 -59.99
CA LEU A 106 -6.05 -46.83 -58.65
C LEU A 106 -5.60 -45.39 -58.36
N GLU A 107 -4.88 -44.76 -59.29
CA GLU A 107 -4.41 -43.37 -59.16
C GLU A 107 -5.58 -42.39 -59.08
N ILE A 108 -6.65 -42.59 -59.85
CA ILE A 108 -7.88 -41.79 -59.77
C ILE A 108 -8.53 -41.93 -58.38
N SER A 109 -8.62 -43.15 -57.86
CA SER A 109 -9.18 -43.40 -56.52
C SER A 109 -8.37 -42.72 -55.42
N ILE A 110 -7.03 -42.77 -55.51
CA ILE A 110 -6.11 -42.10 -54.56
C ILE A 110 -6.23 -40.58 -54.69
N SER A 111 -6.23 -40.04 -55.91
CA SER A 111 -6.32 -38.60 -56.15
C SER A 111 -7.65 -38.03 -55.66
N THR A 112 -8.76 -38.77 -55.77
CA THR A 112 -10.07 -38.35 -55.28
C THR A 112 -10.10 -38.25 -53.75
N ILE A 113 -9.40 -39.16 -53.06
CA ILE A 113 -9.24 -39.12 -51.60
C ILE A 113 -8.39 -37.91 -51.18
N ILE A 114 -7.28 -37.64 -51.89
CA ILE A 114 -6.35 -36.55 -51.55
C ILE A 114 -6.92 -35.16 -51.90
N ASN A 115 -7.63 -35.04 -53.03
CA ASN A 115 -8.05 -33.76 -53.60
C ASN A 115 -9.52 -33.40 -53.37
N GLY A 116 -10.25 -34.22 -52.60
CA GLY A 116 -11.50 -33.82 -51.98
C GLY A 116 -12.75 -34.06 -52.83
N ASN A 117 -13.35 -35.24 -52.63
CA ASN A 117 -14.81 -35.40 -52.53
C ASN A 117 -15.21 -36.31 -51.35
N GLY A 118 -14.26 -36.65 -50.46
CA GLY A 118 -14.54 -37.36 -49.20
C GLY A 118 -14.89 -36.37 -48.09
N SER A 119 -15.98 -36.62 -47.37
CA SER A 119 -16.60 -35.69 -46.41
C SER A 119 -15.74 -35.28 -45.21
N ASP A 120 -14.67 -36.01 -44.86
CA ASP A 120 -13.91 -35.73 -43.63
C ASP A 120 -12.57 -35.00 -43.85
N LEU A 121 -11.83 -35.29 -44.92
CA LEU A 121 -10.51 -34.68 -45.13
C LEU A 121 -10.55 -33.33 -45.86
N GLY A 122 -11.57 -33.09 -46.69
CA GLY A 122 -11.75 -31.81 -47.38
C GLY A 122 -12.11 -30.66 -46.43
N GLU A 123 -12.89 -30.95 -45.38
CA GLU A 123 -13.22 -30.01 -44.31
C GLU A 123 -11.98 -29.62 -43.49
N ILE A 124 -11.13 -30.60 -43.15
CA ILE A 124 -9.86 -30.34 -42.43
C ILE A 124 -8.95 -29.42 -43.25
N LYS A 125 -8.82 -29.66 -44.56
CA LYS A 125 -8.03 -28.78 -45.44
C LYS A 125 -8.62 -27.36 -45.52
N ARG A 126 -9.94 -27.23 -45.63
CA ARG A 126 -10.64 -25.93 -45.66
C ARG A 126 -10.44 -25.16 -44.35
N VAL A 127 -10.50 -25.84 -43.20
CA VAL A 127 -10.25 -25.24 -41.88
C VAL A 127 -8.79 -24.79 -41.75
N VAL A 128 -7.83 -25.58 -42.23
CA VAL A 128 -6.40 -25.20 -42.26
C VAL A 128 -6.16 -23.98 -43.16
N ASP A 129 -6.81 -23.90 -44.33
CA ASP A 129 -6.68 -22.78 -45.26
C ASP A 129 -7.34 -21.48 -44.73
N VAL A 130 -8.40 -21.58 -43.93
CA VAL A 130 -9.10 -20.43 -43.31
C VAL A 130 -8.44 -19.94 -42.02
N LEU A 131 -7.84 -20.83 -41.22
CA LEU A 131 -7.19 -20.45 -39.95
C LEU A 131 -5.84 -19.74 -40.14
N VAL A 132 -5.25 -19.74 -41.34
CA VAL A 132 -3.90 -19.22 -41.54
C VAL A 132 -3.83 -18.33 -42.81
N PRO A 133 -4.33 -17.09 -42.78
CA PRO A 133 -4.07 -16.11 -43.85
C PRO A 133 -2.58 -15.70 -43.98
N THR A 134 -1.70 -16.22 -43.12
CA THR A 134 -0.24 -16.12 -43.24
C THR A 134 0.38 -17.27 -44.02
N ASN A 135 -0.40 -18.25 -44.50
CA ASN A 135 0.11 -19.37 -45.28
C ASN A 135 0.47 -18.88 -46.70
N PRO A 136 1.76 -18.90 -47.11
CA PRO A 136 2.18 -18.48 -48.45
C PRO A 136 1.58 -19.31 -49.58
N LYS A 137 1.06 -20.50 -49.26
CA LYS A 137 0.41 -21.42 -50.18
C LYS A 137 -1.12 -21.30 -50.18
N SER A 138 -1.69 -20.33 -49.47
CA SER A 138 -3.13 -20.04 -49.54
C SER A 138 -3.53 -19.74 -50.98
N SER A 139 -4.62 -20.36 -51.43
CA SER A 139 -5.24 -20.07 -52.73
C SER A 139 -5.95 -18.72 -52.74
N ASP A 140 -6.30 -18.17 -51.57
CA ASP A 140 -6.95 -16.88 -51.42
C ASP A 140 -5.96 -15.85 -50.83
N LYS A 141 -5.43 -14.98 -51.70
CA LYS A 141 -4.50 -13.90 -51.35
C LYS A 141 -5.19 -12.56 -51.08
N SER A 142 -6.53 -12.52 -51.07
CA SER A 142 -7.30 -11.27 -50.96
C SER A 142 -7.52 -10.79 -49.52
N LEU A 143 -7.28 -11.66 -48.54
CA LEU A 143 -7.42 -11.36 -47.11
C LEU A 143 -6.08 -10.90 -46.51
N SER A 144 -6.16 -9.96 -45.57
CA SER A 144 -4.99 -9.39 -44.88
C SER A 144 -4.11 -10.47 -44.25
N GLN A 145 -2.80 -10.40 -44.51
CA GLN A 145 -1.79 -11.43 -44.19
C GLN A 145 -1.34 -11.44 -42.72
N ALA A 146 -2.20 -11.02 -41.79
CA ALA A 146 -1.88 -10.98 -40.37
C ALA A 146 -2.92 -11.73 -39.56
N ALA A 147 -2.47 -12.72 -38.78
CA ALA A 147 -3.31 -13.45 -37.84
C ALA A 147 -2.90 -13.07 -36.40
N LEU A 148 -3.90 -12.87 -35.54
CA LEU A 148 -3.68 -12.75 -34.10
C LEU A 148 -3.75 -14.14 -33.47
N VAL A 149 -2.67 -14.53 -32.80
CA VAL A 149 -2.62 -15.80 -32.07
C VAL A 149 -2.32 -15.55 -30.61
N ILE A 150 -2.87 -16.41 -29.75
CA ILE A 150 -2.52 -16.48 -28.33
C ILE A 150 -1.57 -17.65 -28.18
N ASP A 151 -0.37 -17.41 -27.68
CA ASP A 151 0.57 -18.49 -27.36
C ASP A 151 0.27 -19.00 -25.94
N PRO A 152 -0.12 -20.27 -25.76
CA PRO A 152 -0.48 -20.81 -24.46
C PRO A 152 0.72 -20.97 -23.52
N THR A 153 1.95 -20.94 -24.03
CA THR A 153 3.17 -21.17 -23.25
C THR A 153 3.53 -19.95 -22.42
N ASP A 154 3.42 -18.76 -23.02
CA ASP A 154 3.74 -17.48 -22.38
C ASP A 154 2.48 -16.61 -22.12
N SER A 155 1.30 -17.08 -22.55
CA SER A 155 0.01 -16.39 -22.43
C SER A 155 -0.01 -15.00 -23.10
N LYS A 156 0.83 -14.77 -24.11
CA LYS A 156 0.90 -13.49 -24.84
C LYS A 156 0.19 -13.57 -26.19
N ILE A 157 -0.20 -12.39 -26.69
CA ILE A 157 -0.82 -12.22 -28.00
C ILE A 157 0.26 -11.82 -29.00
N TYR A 158 0.29 -12.48 -30.15
CA TYR A 158 1.21 -12.17 -31.24
C TYR A 158 0.45 -11.90 -32.52
N SER A 159 0.89 -10.88 -33.25
CA SER A 159 0.58 -10.73 -34.66
C SER A 159 1.60 -11.55 -35.44
N ILE A 160 1.14 -12.51 -36.22
CA ILE A 160 1.96 -13.28 -37.13
C ILE A 160 1.71 -12.76 -38.54
N SER A 161 2.77 -12.42 -39.25
CA SER A 161 2.77 -12.17 -40.69
C SER A 161 3.82 -13.04 -41.37
N TYR A 162 3.69 -13.23 -42.69
CA TYR A 162 4.69 -13.94 -43.49
C TYR A 162 5.44 -12.95 -44.38
N ASP A 163 6.77 -12.98 -44.33
CA ASP A 163 7.62 -12.18 -45.20
C ASP A 163 8.07 -13.02 -46.41
N ALA A 164 7.50 -12.71 -47.57
CA ALA A 164 7.81 -13.39 -48.83
C ALA A 164 9.23 -13.15 -49.33
N THR A 165 9.95 -12.16 -48.77
CA THR A 165 11.33 -11.85 -49.15
C THR A 165 12.32 -12.74 -48.43
N THR A 166 12.06 -13.05 -47.16
CA THR A 166 12.91 -13.89 -46.32
C THR A 166 12.43 -15.34 -46.23
N ASP A 167 11.22 -15.64 -46.72
CA ASP A 167 10.56 -16.94 -46.58
C ASP A 167 10.34 -17.35 -45.11
N GLU A 168 10.12 -16.36 -44.24
CA GLU A 168 9.98 -16.55 -42.80
C GLU A 168 8.68 -15.96 -42.24
N TYR A 169 8.20 -16.56 -41.15
CA TYR A 169 7.12 -16.01 -40.35
C TYR A 169 7.67 -14.99 -39.36
N ILE A 170 7.18 -13.77 -39.44
CA ILE A 170 7.47 -12.71 -38.49
C ILE A 170 6.45 -12.79 -37.36
N ARG A 171 6.94 -12.98 -36.13
CA ARG A 171 6.15 -12.98 -34.90
C ARG A 171 6.40 -11.68 -34.15
N THR A 172 5.39 -10.83 -34.06
CA THR A 172 5.46 -9.55 -33.35
C THR A 172 4.53 -9.59 -32.14
N GLU A 173 5.08 -9.41 -30.94
CA GLU A 173 4.27 -9.35 -29.71
C GLU A 173 3.34 -8.13 -29.75
N VAL A 174 2.06 -8.35 -29.50
CA VAL A 174 1.08 -7.28 -29.35
C VAL A 174 1.12 -6.77 -27.92
N GLN A 175 1.75 -5.61 -27.72
CA GLN A 175 1.88 -4.97 -26.41
C GLN A 175 0.60 -4.23 -26.01
N LEU A 176 -0.49 -4.95 -25.74
CA LEU A 176 -1.76 -4.34 -25.33
C LEU A 176 -1.61 -3.45 -24.10
N GLN A 177 -0.75 -3.82 -23.15
CA GLN A 177 -0.47 -3.03 -21.95
C GLN A 177 0.14 -1.66 -22.31
N ALA A 178 1.04 -1.61 -23.29
CA ALA A 178 1.63 -0.36 -23.74
C ALA A 178 0.61 0.50 -24.49
N SER A 179 -0.22 -0.12 -25.34
CA SER A 179 -1.27 0.58 -26.08
C SER A 179 -2.37 1.12 -25.15
N VAL A 180 -2.77 0.38 -24.12
CA VAL A 180 -3.76 0.84 -23.13
C VAL A 180 -3.18 1.99 -22.30
N LYS A 181 -1.91 1.93 -21.91
CA LYS A 181 -1.23 3.04 -21.22
C LYS A 181 -1.25 4.36 -22.00
N GLU A 182 -1.27 4.33 -23.32
CA GLU A 182 -1.42 5.56 -24.13
C GLU A 182 -2.85 6.15 -24.06
N PHE A 183 -3.86 5.35 -23.74
CA PHE A 183 -5.25 5.79 -23.58
C PHE A 183 -5.65 6.10 -22.14
N GLU A 184 -4.82 5.76 -21.15
CA GLU A 184 -5.05 6.13 -19.76
C GLU A 184 -4.95 7.65 -19.57
N THR A 185 -5.76 8.20 -18.68
CA THR A 185 -6.02 9.65 -18.61
C THR A 185 -4.86 10.46 -18.01
N ARG A 186 -3.74 9.83 -17.64
CA ARG A 186 -2.52 10.45 -17.09
C ARG A 186 -2.86 11.54 -16.09
N THR A 187 -3.59 11.17 -15.05
CA THR A 187 -4.03 12.11 -14.02
C THR A 187 -2.82 12.56 -13.20
N PHE A 188 -2.64 13.87 -13.02
CA PHE A 188 -1.59 14.46 -12.17
C PHE A 188 -2.12 15.73 -11.48
N PHE A 189 -1.44 16.14 -10.42
CA PHE A 189 -1.76 17.38 -9.70
C PHE A 189 -0.73 18.46 -10.00
N LYS A 190 -1.20 19.71 -10.06
CA LYS A 190 -0.34 20.89 -10.11
C LYS A 190 -0.76 21.86 -9.03
N LYS A 191 0.22 22.52 -8.42
CA LYS A 191 0.02 23.55 -7.40
C LYS A 191 0.28 24.92 -8.01
N ALA A 192 -0.47 25.92 -7.57
CA ALA A 192 -0.18 27.32 -7.88
C ALA A 192 -0.35 28.16 -6.61
N GLU A 193 0.45 29.21 -6.51
CA GLU A 193 0.36 30.21 -5.44
C GLU A 193 0.11 31.58 -6.08
N VAL A 194 -0.74 32.37 -5.41
CA VAL A 194 -1.03 33.76 -5.78
C VAL A 194 -0.42 34.64 -4.72
N THR A 195 0.55 35.45 -5.10
CA THR A 195 1.31 36.36 -4.23
C THR A 195 0.86 37.81 -4.35
N ALA A 196 -0.04 38.13 -5.29
CA ALA A 196 -0.61 39.46 -5.46
C ALA A 196 -2.04 39.42 -5.99
N ASP A 197 -2.88 40.34 -5.56
CA ASP A 197 -4.26 40.45 -6.01
C ASP A 197 -4.34 40.63 -7.53
N GLY A 198 -5.21 39.83 -8.17
CA GLY A 198 -5.39 39.84 -9.62
C GLY A 198 -4.28 39.12 -10.41
N GLN A 199 -3.28 38.51 -9.75
CA GLN A 199 -2.29 37.67 -10.44
C GLN A 199 -2.95 36.42 -11.02
N THR A 200 -2.58 36.09 -12.28
CA THR A 200 -2.95 34.80 -12.86
C THR A 200 -2.04 33.71 -12.27
N PRO A 201 -2.61 32.66 -11.64
CA PRO A 201 -1.82 31.61 -11.00
C PRO A 201 -0.98 30.84 -12.03
N THR A 202 0.30 30.62 -11.70
CA THR A 202 1.19 29.76 -12.49
C THR A 202 1.29 28.39 -11.82
N PHE A 203 0.87 27.35 -12.55
CA PHE A 203 0.82 25.98 -12.05
C PHE A 203 2.16 25.27 -12.22
N VAL A 204 2.72 24.77 -11.11
CA VAL A 204 3.93 23.97 -11.04
C VAL A 204 3.62 22.53 -10.68
N GLU A 205 4.50 21.62 -11.07
CA GLU A 205 4.38 20.19 -10.76
C GLU A 205 4.66 19.91 -9.28
N THR A 206 4.05 18.86 -8.74
CA THR A 206 4.17 18.47 -7.33
C THR A 206 4.89 17.12 -7.16
N ASN A 207 5.81 16.79 -8.06
CA ASN A 207 6.48 15.49 -8.13
C ASN A 207 7.74 15.38 -7.24
N GLU A 208 8.13 16.46 -6.57
CA GLU A 208 9.28 16.44 -5.66
C GLU A 208 8.91 15.79 -4.32
N LEU A 209 9.76 14.88 -3.85
CA LEU A 209 9.62 14.20 -2.57
C LEU A 209 9.76 15.23 -1.43
N PRO A 210 8.76 15.40 -0.55
CA PRO A 210 8.87 16.26 0.62
C PRO A 210 9.99 15.78 1.55
N ASP A 211 10.70 16.73 2.18
CA ASP A 211 11.71 16.41 3.17
C ASP A 211 11.07 16.00 4.50
N PHE A 212 10.81 14.71 4.64
CA PHE A 212 10.23 14.12 5.85
C PHE A 212 11.14 14.20 7.09
N SER A 213 12.42 14.57 6.96
CA SER A 213 13.32 14.72 8.12
C SER A 213 12.96 15.94 8.98
N THR A 214 12.28 16.92 8.39
CA THR A 214 11.83 18.15 9.08
C THR A 214 10.38 18.05 9.56
N ALA A 215 9.71 16.92 9.30
CA ALA A 215 8.29 16.77 9.56
C ALA A 215 7.97 16.80 11.06
N LYS A 216 6.94 17.56 11.43
CA LYS A 216 6.51 17.72 12.83
C LYS A 216 5.33 16.81 13.15
N LYS A 217 5.20 16.47 14.44
CA LYS A 217 4.04 15.70 14.93
C LYS A 217 2.73 16.41 14.57
N GLY A 218 1.90 15.76 13.77
CA GLY A 218 0.58 16.26 13.36
C GLY A 218 0.50 16.77 11.92
N GLU A 219 1.61 16.83 11.18
CA GLU A 219 1.59 17.15 9.75
C GLU A 219 0.99 16.00 8.92
N VAL A 220 0.27 16.35 7.85
CA VAL A 220 -0.48 15.43 6.98
C VAL A 220 -0.01 15.59 5.54
N PHE A 221 0.41 14.46 4.96
CA PHE A 221 0.91 14.36 3.59
C PHE A 221 0.09 13.33 2.81
N TYR A 222 -0.21 13.64 1.56
CA TYR A 222 -0.84 12.72 0.62
C TYR A 222 0.16 12.35 -0.46
N GLN A 223 0.18 11.08 -0.83
CA GLN A 223 0.95 10.56 -1.95
C GLN A 223 -0.03 10.04 -3.00
N TYR A 224 0.16 10.47 -4.24
CA TYR A 224 -0.57 9.95 -5.39
C TYR A 224 0.40 9.22 -6.31
N LEU A 225 0.16 7.93 -6.53
CA LEU A 225 0.91 7.11 -7.48
C LEU A 225 0.19 7.16 -8.82
N GLY A 226 0.77 7.89 -9.77
CA GLY A 226 0.30 7.96 -11.15
C GLY A 226 0.61 6.70 -11.94
N GLU A 227 -0.14 6.50 -13.03
CA GLU A 227 -0.11 5.31 -13.90
C GLU A 227 1.24 5.13 -14.64
N ASP A 228 2.03 6.20 -14.77
CA ASP A 228 3.37 6.22 -15.38
C ASP A 228 4.51 6.13 -14.36
N ASN A 229 4.25 5.63 -13.14
CA ASN A 229 5.17 5.63 -12.00
C ASN A 229 5.58 7.03 -11.53
N ARG A 230 4.96 8.10 -12.04
CA ARG A 230 5.06 9.43 -11.44
C ARG A 230 4.47 9.39 -10.05
N ILE A 231 5.16 9.99 -9.09
CA ILE A 231 4.63 10.16 -7.74
C ILE A 231 4.46 11.65 -7.51
N ASP A 232 3.22 12.07 -7.27
CA ASP A 232 2.92 13.43 -6.84
C ASP A 232 2.68 13.44 -5.33
N TYR A 233 3.17 14.49 -4.66
CA TYR A 233 3.02 14.70 -3.23
C TYR A 233 2.22 15.95 -2.96
N LEU A 234 1.32 15.88 -1.97
CA LEU A 234 0.51 17.00 -1.55
C LEU A 234 0.66 17.20 -0.04
N ASN A 235 1.26 18.32 0.34
CA ASN A 235 1.48 18.70 1.73
C ASN A 235 0.38 19.67 2.17
N LEU A 236 -0.78 19.13 2.53
CA LEU A 236 -1.93 19.95 2.95
C LEU A 236 -1.62 20.79 4.18
N THR A 237 -0.78 20.31 5.10
CA THR A 237 -0.42 21.09 6.28
C THR A 237 0.36 22.34 5.89
N ALA A 238 1.38 22.22 5.03
CA ALA A 238 2.12 23.38 4.54
C ALA A 238 1.23 24.33 3.72
N ASP A 239 0.33 23.79 2.90
CA ASP A 239 -0.60 24.60 2.10
C ASP A 239 -1.55 25.42 2.99
N VAL A 240 -2.14 24.79 4.01
CA VAL A 240 -3.03 25.47 4.97
C VAL A 240 -2.25 26.50 5.80
N THR A 241 -1.03 26.16 6.24
CA THR A 241 -0.16 27.11 6.95
C THR A 241 0.14 28.34 6.09
N ASN A 242 0.53 28.15 4.83
CA ASN A 242 0.75 29.27 3.90
C ASN A 242 -0.51 30.12 3.75
N ILE A 243 -1.69 29.51 3.58
CA ILE A 243 -2.96 30.24 3.48
C ILE A 243 -3.19 31.13 4.71
N ILE A 244 -3.00 30.60 5.92
CA ILE A 244 -3.17 31.38 7.16
C ILE A 244 -2.09 32.48 7.27
N GLU A 245 -0.86 32.20 6.85
CA GLU A 245 0.28 33.10 6.95
C GLU A 245 0.32 34.18 5.87
N ASN A 246 -0.35 34.01 4.72
CA ASN A 246 -0.26 34.94 3.60
C ASN A 246 -1.60 35.53 3.15
N ASN A 247 -2.74 34.98 3.59
CA ASN A 247 -4.06 35.56 3.26
C ASN A 247 -4.44 36.69 4.22
N GLU A 248 -4.44 37.93 3.74
CA GLU A 248 -4.75 39.12 4.55
C GLU A 248 -6.16 39.08 5.15
N ASN A 249 -7.16 38.59 4.41
CA ASN A 249 -8.53 38.50 4.92
C ASN A 249 -8.63 37.55 6.11
N ILE A 250 -8.01 36.36 6.03
CA ILE A 250 -7.99 35.40 7.14
C ILE A 250 -7.28 35.98 8.35
N LYS A 251 -6.14 36.65 8.16
CA LYS A 251 -5.44 37.33 9.26
C LYS A 251 -6.29 38.41 9.92
N ASN A 252 -6.96 39.23 9.12
CA ASN A 252 -7.82 40.29 9.61
C ASN A 252 -9.01 39.73 10.38
N GLU A 253 -9.66 38.67 9.88
CA GLU A 253 -10.74 37.99 10.60
C GLU A 253 -10.28 37.38 11.93
N ILE A 254 -9.13 36.68 11.94
CA ILE A 254 -8.54 36.15 13.18
C ILE A 254 -8.22 37.30 14.14
N THR A 255 -7.63 38.38 13.64
CA THR A 255 -7.29 39.57 14.43
C THR A 255 -8.56 40.23 15.00
N ASN A 256 -9.62 40.33 14.21
CA ASN A 256 -10.91 40.85 14.64
C ASN A 256 -11.52 39.98 15.74
N ILE A 257 -11.46 38.65 15.62
CA ILE A 257 -11.92 37.72 16.66
C ILE A 257 -11.09 37.88 17.94
N LEU A 258 -9.77 38.04 17.82
CA LEU A 258 -8.89 38.27 18.98
C LEU A 258 -9.14 39.65 19.63
N ASN A 259 -9.40 40.68 18.83
CA ASN A 259 -9.66 42.05 19.27
C ASN A 259 -11.08 42.26 19.81
N GLN A 260 -12.04 41.39 19.48
CA GLN A 260 -13.34 41.35 20.16
C GLN A 260 -13.21 41.11 21.68
N GLY A 261 -12.04 40.65 22.15
CA GLY A 261 -11.71 40.43 23.57
C GLY A 261 -11.22 41.64 24.36
N GLY A 262 -10.97 42.80 23.75
CA GLY A 262 -10.62 44.06 24.43
C GLY A 262 -9.19 44.55 24.15
N ASN A 263 -9.08 45.75 23.57
CA ASN A 263 -7.82 46.34 23.11
C ASN A 263 -6.98 46.99 24.24
N VAL A 264 -6.86 46.33 25.40
CA VAL A 264 -6.12 46.85 26.56
C VAL A 264 -4.85 46.04 26.77
N TYR A 265 -3.72 46.72 26.83
CA TYR A 265 -2.39 46.12 26.87
C TYR A 265 -1.57 46.71 28.03
N PHE A 266 -0.59 45.95 28.54
CA PHE A 266 0.39 46.44 29.53
C PHE A 266 1.79 46.41 28.93
N THR A 267 2.56 47.47 29.14
CA THR A 267 3.96 47.53 28.74
C THR A 267 4.90 47.68 29.93
N LYS A 268 6.02 46.94 29.94
CA LYS A 268 7.10 47.11 30.93
C LYS A 268 8.10 48.20 30.54
N GLU A 269 8.21 48.48 29.24
CA GLU A 269 9.13 49.46 28.65
C GLU A 269 8.34 50.57 27.94
N ALA A 270 8.96 51.71 27.67
CA ALA A 270 8.25 52.78 26.96
C ALA A 270 8.03 52.40 25.48
N ILE A 271 6.84 52.71 24.95
CA ILE A 271 6.49 52.44 23.54
C ILE A 271 5.92 53.73 22.92
N GLY A 272 6.75 54.44 22.14
CA GLY A 272 6.35 55.74 21.59
C GLY A 272 6.03 56.72 22.72
N ASP A 273 4.82 57.27 22.72
CA ASP A 273 4.32 58.18 23.76
C ASP A 273 3.74 57.46 24.99
N ILE A 274 3.71 56.12 25.00
CA ILE A 274 3.26 55.33 26.15
C ILE A 274 4.44 55.12 27.12
N PRO A 275 4.36 55.59 28.38
CA PRO A 275 5.41 55.39 29.37
C PRO A 275 5.59 53.92 29.74
N ALA A 276 6.77 53.58 30.26
CA ALA A 276 7.04 52.27 30.83
C ALA A 276 6.09 51.95 32.01
N ASN A 277 5.78 50.68 32.21
CA ASN A 277 4.87 50.18 33.26
C ASN A 277 3.44 50.75 33.20
N SER A 278 2.96 51.07 32.00
CA SER A 278 1.63 51.63 31.79
C SER A 278 0.68 50.63 31.13
N VAL A 279 -0.61 50.74 31.48
CA VAL A 279 -1.70 50.13 30.75
C VAL A 279 -2.13 51.10 29.65
N TYR A 280 -2.32 50.62 28.43
CA TYR A 280 -2.72 51.44 27.30
C TYR A 280 -3.80 50.75 26.46
N TYR A 281 -4.68 51.56 25.87
CA TYR A 281 -5.69 51.15 24.92
C TYR A 281 -5.17 51.38 23.51
N VAL A 282 -5.52 50.49 22.59
CA VAL A 282 -5.27 50.69 21.15
C VAL A 282 -6.62 50.89 20.45
N ASP A 283 -6.77 52.03 19.80
CA ASP A 283 -7.95 52.31 19.00
C ASP A 283 -7.98 51.36 17.77
N PRO A 284 -9.04 50.57 17.58
CA PRO A 284 -9.11 49.59 16.51
C PRO A 284 -9.25 50.21 15.11
N GLU A 285 -9.71 51.46 15.01
CA GLU A 285 -9.93 52.15 13.74
C GLU A 285 -8.70 52.99 13.34
N THR A 286 -8.05 53.62 14.32
CA THR A 286 -6.91 54.54 14.06
C THR A 286 -5.54 53.95 14.40
N ASN A 287 -5.50 52.81 15.09
CA ASN A 287 -4.29 52.18 15.66
C ASN A 287 -3.53 53.11 16.63
N GLU A 288 -4.20 54.15 17.14
CA GLU A 288 -3.65 55.11 18.09
C GLU A 288 -3.57 54.48 19.49
N LYS A 289 -2.49 54.78 20.20
CA LYS A 289 -2.25 54.25 21.56
C LYS A 289 -2.54 55.34 22.58
N THR A 290 -3.42 55.07 23.54
CA THR A 290 -3.75 55.99 24.62
C THR A 290 -3.50 55.35 25.97
N VAL A 291 -2.84 56.07 26.88
CA VAL A 291 -2.62 55.59 28.25
C VAL A 291 -3.96 55.48 28.97
N VAL A 292 -4.20 54.33 29.60
CA VAL A 292 -5.33 54.15 30.51
C VAL A 292 -4.86 54.54 31.91
N ASP A 293 -5.33 55.69 32.39
CA ASP A 293 -5.03 56.13 33.76
C ASP A 293 -5.84 55.30 34.76
N LEU A 294 -5.14 54.47 35.53
CA LEU A 294 -5.70 53.64 36.59
C LEU A 294 -5.43 54.23 37.98
N THR A 295 -4.76 55.38 38.07
CA THR A 295 -4.25 55.92 39.33
C THR A 295 -5.38 56.19 40.31
N GLU A 296 -6.43 56.88 39.86
CA GLU A 296 -7.60 57.18 40.68
C GLU A 296 -8.35 55.89 41.09
N THR A 297 -8.56 54.96 40.17
CA THR A 297 -9.22 53.67 40.43
C THR A 297 -8.48 52.84 41.47
N VAL A 298 -7.15 52.76 41.37
CA VAL A 298 -6.31 52.03 42.32
C VAL A 298 -6.29 52.75 43.67
N ILE A 299 -6.16 54.07 43.69
CA ILE A 299 -6.22 54.86 44.93
C ILE A 299 -7.58 54.67 45.62
N ASN A 300 -8.68 54.76 44.89
CA ASN A 300 -10.02 54.55 45.44
C ASN A 300 -10.18 53.12 45.97
N SER A 301 -9.68 52.11 45.23
CA SER A 301 -9.69 50.73 45.69
C SER A 301 -8.87 50.55 46.98
N ILE A 302 -7.72 51.22 47.12
CA ILE A 302 -6.91 51.19 48.34
C ILE A 302 -7.64 51.90 49.49
N ILE A 303 -8.26 53.05 49.22
CA ILE A 303 -9.01 53.82 50.22
C ILE A 303 -10.21 53.01 50.72
N GLU A 304 -11.02 52.45 49.82
CA GLU A 304 -12.18 51.63 50.14
C GLU A 304 -11.79 50.38 50.95
N ASN A 305 -10.65 49.77 50.61
CA ASN A 305 -10.14 48.58 51.29
C ASN A 305 -9.17 48.90 52.44
N THR A 306 -9.05 50.17 52.86
CA THR A 306 -8.05 50.58 53.87
C THR A 306 -8.21 49.81 55.19
N GLN A 307 -9.44 49.45 55.58
CA GLN A 307 -9.66 48.65 56.79
C GLN A 307 -9.10 47.23 56.66
N ILE A 308 -9.38 46.53 55.56
CA ILE A 308 -8.86 45.17 55.31
C ILE A 308 -7.34 45.20 55.23
N ILE A 309 -6.76 46.18 54.52
CA ILE A 309 -5.31 46.34 54.41
C ILE A 309 -4.71 46.60 55.79
N ARG A 310 -5.33 47.44 56.62
CA ARG A 310 -4.87 47.72 57.99
C ARG A 310 -4.96 46.49 58.90
N GLU A 311 -5.97 45.65 58.74
CA GLU A 311 -6.12 44.40 59.51
C GLU A 311 -5.06 43.35 59.10
N GLU A 312 -4.79 43.24 57.80
CA GLU A 312 -3.79 42.28 57.29
C GLU A 312 -2.34 42.72 57.53
N VAL A 313 -2.06 44.02 57.38
CA VAL A 313 -0.72 44.62 57.46
C VAL A 313 -0.44 45.20 58.86
N GLY A 314 -1.42 45.26 59.75
CA GLY A 314 -1.28 45.78 61.10
C GLY A 314 -0.22 45.06 61.95
N ASN A 315 0.19 45.68 63.05
CA ASN A 315 1.22 45.13 63.94
C ASN A 315 0.71 43.87 64.65
N LYS A 316 1.10 42.69 64.17
CA LYS A 316 0.79 41.38 64.77
C LYS A 316 1.77 41.05 65.90
N ILE A 317 1.50 41.56 67.11
CA ILE A 317 2.37 41.40 68.30
C ILE A 317 2.45 39.93 68.73
N THR A 318 3.65 39.35 68.65
CA THR A 318 3.95 37.96 69.03
C THR A 318 5.10 37.93 70.03
N THR A 319 5.07 36.96 70.94
CA THR A 319 6.09 36.83 72.00
C THR A 319 7.47 36.59 71.39
N ASN A 320 8.47 37.27 71.93
CA ASN A 320 9.88 37.23 71.55
C ASN A 320 10.19 37.71 70.12
N LYS A 321 9.30 38.49 69.49
CA LYS A 321 9.55 39.14 68.19
C LYS A 321 9.45 40.65 68.30
N VAL A 322 10.46 41.35 67.77
CA VAL A 322 10.46 42.82 67.65
C VAL A 322 9.75 43.21 66.35
N ILE A 323 8.79 44.13 66.44
CA ILE A 323 7.95 44.54 65.32
C ILE A 323 8.08 46.05 65.12
N LYS A 324 8.42 46.45 63.90
CA LYS A 324 8.45 47.86 63.49
C LYS A 324 7.01 48.35 63.27
N THR A 325 6.62 49.43 63.94
CA THR A 325 5.19 49.82 64.01
C THR A 325 4.70 50.68 62.85
N GLY A 326 5.62 51.18 62.02
CA GLY A 326 5.35 52.20 61.00
C GLY A 326 5.39 53.64 61.54
N ASN A 327 5.32 53.83 62.86
CA ASN A 327 5.44 55.15 63.48
C ASN A 327 6.90 55.58 63.61
N THR A 328 7.13 56.89 63.61
CA THR A 328 8.41 57.52 63.90
C THR A 328 8.30 58.53 65.04
N VAL A 329 9.33 58.64 65.86
CA VAL A 329 9.49 59.67 66.90
C VAL A 329 10.88 60.26 66.73
N ASP A 330 10.96 61.57 66.53
CA ASP A 330 12.22 62.28 66.27
C ASP A 330 13.04 61.61 65.13
N ASP A 331 12.35 61.30 64.01
CA ASP A 331 12.86 60.58 62.83
C ASP A 331 13.37 59.14 63.06
N LYS A 332 13.22 58.60 64.27
CA LYS A 332 13.57 57.21 64.58
C LYS A 332 12.34 56.30 64.54
N ALA A 333 12.50 55.11 64.00
CA ALA A 333 11.42 54.13 63.93
C ALA A 333 11.03 53.64 65.34
N VAL A 334 9.72 53.48 65.55
CA VAL A 334 9.17 52.89 66.76
C VAL A 334 9.02 51.38 66.58
N PHE A 335 9.39 50.64 67.63
CA PHE A 335 9.31 49.20 67.69
C PHE A 335 8.54 48.74 68.92
N ILE A 336 7.88 47.60 68.80
CA ILE A 336 7.20 46.91 69.91
C ILE A 336 7.87 45.56 70.13
N TYR A 337 8.10 45.21 71.40
CA TYR A 337 8.61 43.90 71.81
C TYR A 337 7.79 43.33 72.95
N LYS A 338 7.25 42.12 72.77
CA LYS A 338 6.54 41.37 73.81
C LYS A 338 7.42 40.23 74.29
N THR A 339 7.63 40.09 75.59
CA THR A 339 8.36 38.96 76.19
C THR A 339 7.87 38.68 77.62
N THR A 340 8.53 37.81 78.37
CA THR A 340 8.30 37.64 79.80
C THR A 340 9.49 38.13 80.62
N SER A 341 9.22 38.53 81.85
CA SER A 341 10.25 38.87 82.83
C SER A 341 9.77 38.50 84.23
N SER A 342 10.64 37.91 85.03
CA SER A 342 10.37 37.65 86.44
C SER A 342 10.34 38.96 87.23
N ILE A 343 9.38 39.09 88.13
CA ILE A 343 9.25 40.23 89.05
C ILE A 343 9.28 39.69 90.48
N THR A 344 10.02 40.36 91.36
CA THR A 344 10.08 40.06 92.80
C THR A 344 9.78 41.33 93.59
N GLY A 345 8.69 41.32 94.36
CA GLY A 345 8.12 42.54 94.93
C GLY A 345 7.81 43.57 93.83
N ALA A 346 8.55 44.68 93.78
CA ALA A 346 8.38 45.73 92.77
C ALA A 346 9.49 45.74 91.70
N LYS A 347 10.49 44.87 91.80
CA LYS A 347 11.69 44.90 90.94
C LYS A 347 11.60 43.86 89.84
N THR A 348 11.82 44.27 88.59
CA THR A 348 11.92 43.32 87.47
C THR A 348 13.37 42.83 87.31
N ASN A 349 13.52 41.59 86.82
CA ASN A 349 14.82 41.12 86.35
C ASN A 349 15.25 41.76 85.03
N GLY A 350 14.37 42.57 84.41
CA GLY A 350 14.64 43.32 83.19
C GLY A 350 14.44 42.48 81.94
N VAL A 351 14.23 43.17 80.83
CA VAL A 351 13.89 42.59 79.55
C VAL A 351 15.11 42.61 78.65
N ALA A 352 15.64 41.43 78.35
CA ALA A 352 16.76 41.25 77.43
C ALA A 352 16.26 41.01 76.00
N PHE A 353 16.88 41.67 75.02
CA PHE A 353 16.48 41.57 73.63
C PHE A 353 17.24 40.49 72.86
N GLY A 354 18.42 40.06 73.34
CA GLY A 354 19.21 38.99 72.72
C GLY A 354 19.43 39.18 71.22
N THR A 355 19.17 38.15 70.42
CA THR A 355 19.21 38.18 68.95
C THR A 355 17.92 38.70 68.31
N ASN A 356 16.93 39.15 69.09
CA ASN A 356 15.60 39.48 68.59
C ASN A 356 15.48 40.89 67.98
N LEU A 357 16.49 41.77 68.08
CA LEU A 357 16.43 43.03 67.32
C LEU A 357 16.68 42.74 65.82
N PRO A 358 15.98 43.44 64.91
CA PRO A 358 16.20 43.35 63.47
C PRO A 358 17.64 43.68 63.05
N GLU A 359 18.07 43.16 61.90
CA GLU A 359 19.37 43.51 61.29
C GLU A 359 19.50 45.03 61.09
N GLY A 360 20.68 45.56 61.40
CA GLY A 360 20.99 46.99 61.35
C GLY A 360 20.77 47.75 62.67
N ILE A 361 19.95 47.22 63.58
CA ILE A 361 19.69 47.86 64.88
C ILE A 361 20.78 47.47 65.88
N THR A 362 21.59 48.45 66.28
CA THR A 362 22.78 48.22 67.15
C THR A 362 22.58 48.67 68.58
N SER A 363 21.64 49.59 68.85
CA SER A 363 21.35 50.12 70.18
C SER A 363 19.90 50.55 70.35
N LEU A 364 19.42 50.48 71.59
CA LEU A 364 18.14 51.06 72.01
C LEU A 364 18.36 52.54 72.33
N ASP A 365 17.42 53.40 71.94
CA ASP A 365 17.54 54.85 72.11
C ASP A 365 16.65 55.36 73.23
N ARG A 366 15.33 55.17 73.11
CA ARG A 366 14.35 55.65 74.09
C ARG A 366 13.29 54.59 74.36
N ILE A 367 12.93 54.40 75.63
CA ILE A 367 11.72 53.65 75.99
C ILE A 367 10.53 54.61 76.00
N LEU A 368 9.50 54.29 75.23
CA LEU A 368 8.28 55.08 75.12
C LEU A 368 7.20 54.60 76.09
N ASN A 369 7.06 53.27 76.24
CA ASN A 369 6.05 52.67 77.09
C ASN A 369 6.48 51.28 77.57
N ILE A 370 6.08 50.92 78.78
CA ILE A 370 6.22 49.56 79.33
C ILE A 370 4.89 49.18 79.96
N GLN A 371 4.34 48.05 79.53
CA GLN A 371 3.12 47.48 80.10
C GLN A 371 3.41 46.08 80.63
N VAL A 372 2.97 45.82 81.86
CA VAL A 372 3.16 44.54 82.54
C VAL A 372 1.82 43.85 82.72
N PHE A 373 1.73 42.61 82.28
CA PHE A 373 0.52 41.79 82.24
C PHE A 373 0.72 40.47 82.97
N GLN A 374 -0.39 39.94 83.49
CA GLN A 374 -0.51 38.54 83.91
C GLN A 374 -1.64 37.92 83.09
N GLY A 375 -1.27 37.10 82.10
CA GLY A 375 -2.22 36.66 81.08
C GLY A 375 -2.83 37.86 80.35
N THR A 376 -4.16 37.97 80.35
CA THR A 376 -4.87 39.09 79.68
C THR A 376 -5.07 40.32 80.57
N THR A 377 -4.69 40.27 81.85
CA THR A 377 -4.92 41.35 82.82
C THR A 377 -3.71 42.29 82.89
N LEU A 378 -3.92 43.58 82.64
CA LEU A 378 -2.91 44.61 82.87
C LEU A 378 -2.69 44.77 84.37
N ILE A 379 -1.46 44.52 84.81
CA ILE A 379 -1.06 44.66 86.22
C ILE A 379 -0.65 46.11 86.49
N THR A 380 0.21 46.67 85.65
CA THR A 380 0.58 48.09 85.72
C THR A 380 1.22 48.56 84.41
N SER A 381 1.01 49.84 84.08
CA SER A 381 1.85 50.60 83.15
C SER A 381 2.65 51.69 83.85
N ALA A 382 2.45 51.88 85.15
CA ALA A 382 3.25 52.76 85.98
C ALA A 382 4.56 52.04 86.33
N VAL A 383 5.62 52.42 85.62
CA VAL A 383 6.99 51.99 85.86
C VAL A 383 7.87 53.18 86.25
N THR A 384 8.89 52.92 87.05
CA THR A 384 9.90 53.89 87.47
C THR A 384 11.29 53.29 87.35
N ASP A 385 12.33 54.13 87.50
CA ASP A 385 13.74 53.73 87.41
C ASP A 385 14.07 52.93 86.12
N VAL A 386 13.53 53.39 84.98
CA VAL A 386 13.79 52.73 83.69
C VAL A 386 15.22 53.01 83.25
N VAL A 387 16.00 51.95 83.04
CA VAL A 387 17.40 52.01 82.62
C VAL A 387 17.63 51.15 81.40
N ILE A 388 18.15 51.75 80.33
CA ILE A 388 18.64 51.03 79.15
C ILE A 388 20.10 50.63 79.39
N GLN A 389 20.37 49.34 79.46
CA GLN A 389 21.72 48.78 79.46
C GLN A 389 22.16 48.43 78.04
N SER A 390 22.75 49.40 77.34
CA SER A 390 23.14 49.24 75.93
C SER A 390 24.12 48.09 75.70
N ALA A 391 25.07 47.85 76.62
CA ALA A 391 26.05 46.76 76.51
C ALA A 391 25.43 45.36 76.52
N ASN A 392 24.33 45.18 77.26
CA ASN A 392 23.64 43.90 77.42
C ASN A 392 22.34 43.82 76.62
N ARG A 393 22.01 44.86 75.84
CA ARG A 393 20.74 45.01 75.11
C ARG A 393 19.56 44.64 76.00
N LYS A 394 19.51 45.28 77.18
CA LYS A 394 18.56 44.97 78.25
C LYS A 394 17.94 46.24 78.80
N VAL A 395 16.65 46.18 79.14
CA VAL A 395 15.91 47.27 79.79
C VAL A 395 15.50 46.83 81.18
N GLU A 396 15.96 47.54 82.20
CA GLU A 396 15.57 47.33 83.60
C GLU A 396 14.58 48.41 84.02
N PHE A 397 13.65 48.06 84.90
CA PHE A 397 12.66 48.98 85.44
C PHE A 397 12.10 48.46 86.77
N ASN A 398 11.41 49.31 87.51
CA ASN A 398 10.67 48.93 88.70
C ASN A 398 9.19 49.27 88.51
N LEU A 399 8.30 48.58 89.20
CA LEU A 399 6.87 48.89 89.19
C LEU A 399 6.61 50.02 90.18
N GLY A 400 5.96 51.10 89.73
CA GLY A 400 5.72 52.27 90.57
C GLY A 400 5.67 53.59 89.84
N ASN A 401 5.57 54.68 90.59
CA ASN A 401 5.59 56.04 90.05
C ASN A 401 6.57 56.91 90.87
N GLY A 402 7.54 57.49 90.18
CA GLY A 402 8.60 58.28 90.81
C GLY A 402 9.37 57.44 91.83
N LYS A 403 9.34 57.84 93.10
CA LYS A 403 10.02 57.11 94.20
C LYS A 403 9.11 56.12 94.94
N MET A 404 7.87 55.94 94.49
CA MET A 404 6.92 54.99 95.10
C MET A 404 6.93 53.69 94.32
N TYR A 405 7.21 52.58 95.01
CA TYR A 405 7.24 51.24 94.43
C TYR A 405 5.96 50.48 94.75
N THR A 406 5.42 49.79 93.75
CA THR A 406 4.20 49.00 93.87
C THR A 406 4.54 47.51 93.78
N PRO A 407 4.64 46.79 94.90
CA PRO A 407 4.96 45.38 94.87
C PRO A 407 3.81 44.54 94.32
N VAL A 408 4.15 43.51 93.58
CA VAL A 408 3.25 42.46 93.09
C VAL A 408 3.73 41.10 93.61
N ALA A 409 2.93 40.05 93.40
CA ALA A 409 3.34 38.70 93.76
C ALA A 409 4.57 38.27 92.95
N ASP A 410 5.46 37.50 93.57
CA ASP A 410 6.65 37.02 92.87
C ASP A 410 6.25 36.04 91.77
N GLY A 411 6.74 36.24 90.55
CA GLY A 411 6.39 35.39 89.41
C GLY A 411 6.85 35.91 88.06
N GLU A 412 6.50 35.18 87.01
CA GLU A 412 6.69 35.57 85.61
C GLU A 412 5.54 36.45 85.12
N TYR A 413 5.88 37.58 84.51
CA TYR A 413 4.92 38.52 83.94
C TYR A 413 5.22 38.77 82.46
N GLU A 414 4.18 38.94 81.66
CA GLU A 414 4.32 39.36 80.26
C GLU A 414 4.61 40.87 80.23
N VAL A 415 5.64 41.27 79.49
CA VAL A 415 6.05 42.67 79.33
C VAL A 415 5.97 43.04 77.87
N ILE A 416 5.26 44.12 77.57
CA ILE A 416 5.22 44.76 76.26
C ILE A 416 5.97 46.09 76.36
N LEU A 417 7.02 46.24 75.56
CA LEU A 417 7.83 47.45 75.50
C LEU A 417 7.64 48.12 74.14
N GLU A 418 7.46 49.42 74.16
CA GLU A 418 7.50 50.29 72.99
C GLU A 418 8.75 51.17 73.09
N PHE A 419 9.57 51.20 72.04
CA PHE A 419 10.87 51.87 72.08
C PHE A 419 11.32 52.36 70.70
N THR A 420 12.23 53.34 70.69
CA THR A 420 12.98 53.74 69.49
C THR A 420 14.37 53.09 69.50
N ALA A 421 14.92 52.86 68.30
CA ALA A 421 16.25 52.32 68.11
C ALA A 421 16.94 53.01 66.91
N ASN A 422 18.26 52.88 66.81
CA ASN A 422 19.08 53.56 65.80
C ASN A 422 19.20 52.82 64.47
#